data_AF-A0A2I0L1Q6-F1
#
_entry.id   AF-A0A2I0L1Q6-F1
#
_cell.length_a   1.000
_cell.length_b   1.000
_cell.length_c   1.000
_cell.angle_alpha   90.00
_cell.angle_beta   90.00
_cell.angle_gamma   90.00
#
_symmetry.space_group_name_H-M   'P 1'
#
loop_
_entity.id
_entity.type
_entity.pdbx_description
1 polymer ?
#
loop_
_entity_poly.entity_id
_entity_poly.type
_entity_poly.pdbx_seq_one_letter_code
_entity_poly.pdbx_strand_id
1 'polypeptide(L)'
;MQDADQNSSKLLTLPTILTLGRVAAVPLFISTFYVDSWWGTTATTSIFIAAAITDWLDGYIARKMQLGSAFGAFLDPVADKLMVAAALVLLCTRPLEFDMFGKVPWLMTVPAIAIIGREITMSAVREWAASQNSKLLEAVAVNNLGKWKTATQMTALTILLATRDCSIGGPGLIGTGVALLYISAGLAVWSLVVYMRKIWKVLLK
;
A
#
# COMPACT_ATOMS: atom_id res chain seq x y z
N MET A 1 23.25 35.82 -0.09
CA MET A 1 22.12 35.27 0.72
C MET A 1 20.85 35.07 -0.13
N GLN A 2 20.98 34.85 -1.45
CA GLN A 2 19.85 34.81 -2.41
C GLN A 2 19.70 33.47 -3.14
N ASP A 3 20.45 32.43 -2.77
CA ASP A 3 20.41 31.11 -3.45
C ASP A 3 19.53 30.07 -2.73
N ALA A 4 18.99 30.40 -1.54
CA ALA A 4 18.16 29.46 -0.77
C ALA A 4 16.67 29.43 -1.23
N ASP A 5 16.16 30.51 -1.82
CA ASP A 5 14.73 30.62 -2.17
C ASP A 5 14.36 30.04 -3.55
N GLN A 6 15.30 29.94 -4.49
CA GLN A 6 15.01 29.36 -5.82
C GLN A 6 14.96 27.82 -5.84
N ASN A 7 15.50 27.14 -4.83
CA ASN A 7 15.49 25.68 -4.76
C ASN A 7 14.24 25.13 -4.06
N SER A 8 13.61 25.92 -3.19
CA SER A 8 12.43 25.52 -2.42
C SER A 8 11.18 25.34 -3.31
N SER A 9 11.07 26.12 -4.38
CA SER A 9 9.96 26.07 -5.34
C SER A 9 9.97 24.84 -6.27
N LYS A 10 11.12 24.18 -6.46
CA LYS A 10 11.20 22.90 -7.20
C LYS A 10 10.89 21.68 -6.32
N LEU A 11 11.13 21.78 -5.02
CA LEU A 11 10.91 20.68 -4.07
C LEU A 11 9.45 20.60 -3.61
N LEU A 12 8.80 21.74 -3.33
CA LEU A 12 7.44 21.80 -2.80
C LEU A 12 6.39 21.97 -3.91
N THR A 13 6.26 20.96 -4.75
CA THR A 13 5.10 20.88 -5.67
C THR A 13 3.87 20.37 -4.93
N LEU A 14 2.67 20.72 -5.41
CA LEU A 14 1.41 20.28 -4.81
C LEU A 14 1.34 18.74 -4.64
N PRO A 15 1.72 17.91 -5.62
CA PRO A 15 1.81 16.46 -5.43
C PRO A 15 2.81 16.04 -4.34
N THR A 16 3.97 16.71 -4.23
CA THR A 16 4.98 16.37 -3.20
C THR A 16 4.46 16.66 -1.79
N ILE A 17 3.70 17.75 -1.59
CA ILE A 17 3.08 18.06 -0.31
C ILE A 17 2.04 16.99 0.07
N LEU A 18 1.25 16.50 -0.90
CA LEU A 18 0.30 15.42 -0.69
C LEU A 18 0.99 14.12 -0.27
N THR A 19 2.07 13.73 -0.96
CA THR A 19 2.86 12.54 -0.61
C THR A 19 3.50 12.67 0.79
N LEU A 20 4.08 13.82 1.12
CA LEU A 20 4.63 14.08 2.45
C LEU A 20 3.55 14.04 3.54
N GLY A 21 2.37 14.59 3.24
CA GLY A 21 1.19 14.49 4.10
C GLY A 21 0.80 13.05 4.38
N ARG A 22 0.86 12.16 3.37
CA ARG A 22 0.60 10.71 3.54
C ARG A 22 1.61 10.06 4.49
N VAL A 23 2.89 10.35 4.33
CA VAL A 23 3.94 9.84 5.23
C VAL A 23 3.71 10.33 6.66
N ALA A 24 3.39 11.62 6.84
CA ALA A 24 3.08 12.19 8.14
C ALA A 24 1.76 11.64 8.75
N ALA A 25 0.84 11.15 7.92
CA ALA A 25 -0.39 10.51 8.39
C ALA A 25 -0.15 9.12 8.97
N VAL A 26 0.97 8.43 8.68
CA VAL A 26 1.25 7.08 9.19
C VAL A 26 1.36 7.05 10.72
N PRO A 27 2.16 7.91 11.39
CA PRO A 27 2.16 8.00 12.86
C PRO A 27 0.78 8.29 13.45
N LEU A 28 0.01 9.19 12.81
CA LEU A 28 -1.34 9.52 13.24
C LEU A 28 -2.28 8.30 13.13
N PHE A 29 -2.22 7.59 12.01
CA PHE A 29 -2.95 6.35 11.75
C PHE A 29 -2.63 5.27 12.81
N ILE A 30 -1.34 5.10 13.14
CA ILE A 30 -0.93 4.18 14.21
C ILE A 30 -1.52 4.61 15.56
N SER A 31 -1.46 5.92 15.86
CA SER A 31 -1.92 6.46 17.14
C SER A 31 -3.43 6.28 17.32
N THR A 32 -4.23 6.58 16.28
CA THR A 32 -5.68 6.40 16.30
C THR A 32 -6.07 4.93 16.34
N PHE A 33 -5.25 4.03 15.79
CA PHE A 33 -5.49 2.59 15.88
C PHE A 33 -5.45 2.09 17.33
N TYR A 34 -4.58 2.61 18.19
CA TYR A 34 -4.54 2.16 19.59
C TYR A 34 -5.63 2.76 20.49
N VAL A 35 -6.48 3.64 19.97
CA VAL A 35 -7.61 4.19 20.71
C VAL A 35 -8.76 3.19 20.73
N ASP A 36 -9.04 2.63 21.92
CA ASP A 36 -10.10 1.67 22.19
C ASP A 36 -11.48 2.36 22.32
N SER A 37 -11.95 2.95 21.21
CA SER A 37 -13.30 3.53 21.14
C SER A 37 -13.85 3.49 19.71
N TRP A 38 -15.18 3.57 19.57
CA TRP A 38 -15.88 3.65 18.28
C TRP A 38 -15.33 4.78 17.39
N TRP A 39 -14.93 5.90 18.02
CA TRP A 39 -14.35 7.04 17.32
C TRP A 39 -12.91 6.76 16.85
N GLY A 40 -12.15 5.96 17.61
CA GLY A 40 -10.81 5.49 17.22
C GLY A 40 -10.85 4.64 15.94
N THR A 41 -11.75 3.66 15.86
CA THR A 41 -11.95 2.85 14.64
C THR A 41 -12.39 3.70 13.45
N THR A 42 -13.33 4.61 13.66
CA THR A 42 -13.82 5.51 12.60
C THR A 42 -12.71 6.42 12.10
N ALA A 43 -11.92 7.03 13.00
CA ALA A 43 -10.79 7.89 12.66
C ALA A 43 -9.70 7.12 11.90
N THR A 44 -9.33 5.95 12.38
CA THR A 44 -8.32 5.07 11.75
C THR A 44 -8.70 4.71 10.32
N THR A 45 -9.93 4.23 10.14
CA THR A 45 -10.48 3.88 8.83
C THR A 45 -10.55 5.09 7.91
N SER A 46 -11.02 6.23 8.42
CA SER A 46 -11.12 7.48 7.65
C SER A 46 -9.75 7.99 7.20
N ILE A 47 -8.73 7.92 8.06
CA ILE A 47 -7.35 8.29 7.72
C ILE A 47 -6.82 7.38 6.60
N PHE A 48 -7.05 6.07 6.69
CA PHE A 48 -6.64 5.12 5.65
C PHE A 48 -7.32 5.40 4.30
N ILE A 49 -8.64 5.62 4.30
CA ILE A 49 -9.39 5.96 3.09
C ILE A 49 -8.91 7.30 2.51
N ALA A 50 -8.73 8.32 3.36
CA ALA A 50 -8.24 9.62 2.92
C ALA A 50 -6.85 9.50 2.28
N ALA A 51 -5.94 8.75 2.90
CA ALA A 51 -4.60 8.51 2.36
C ALA A 51 -4.64 7.82 0.99
N ALA A 52 -5.53 6.83 0.81
CA ALA A 52 -5.73 6.14 -0.47
C ALA A 52 -6.31 7.05 -1.56
N ILE A 53 -7.26 7.92 -1.20
CA ILE A 53 -7.83 8.91 -2.13
C ILE A 53 -6.76 9.94 -2.51
N THR A 54 -5.96 10.39 -1.55
CA THR A 54 -4.87 11.34 -1.80
C THR A 54 -3.80 10.78 -2.75
N ASP A 55 -3.50 9.47 -2.68
CA ASP A 55 -2.61 8.73 -3.62
C ASP A 55 -3.17 8.61 -5.04
N TRP A 56 -4.47 8.44 -5.15
CA TRP A 56 -5.07 8.48 -6.47
C TRP A 56 -5.06 9.89 -7.05
N LEU A 57 -5.30 10.90 -6.19
CA LEU A 57 -5.42 12.29 -6.58
C LEU A 57 -4.07 12.92 -6.96
N ASP A 58 -3.00 12.69 -6.19
CA ASP A 58 -1.68 13.23 -6.53
C ASP A 58 -1.15 12.65 -7.84
N GLY A 59 -1.36 11.36 -8.10
CA GLY A 59 -1.04 10.72 -9.37
C GLY A 59 -1.88 11.25 -10.54
N TYR A 60 -3.13 11.63 -10.29
CA TYR A 60 -3.97 12.30 -11.30
C TYR A 60 -3.48 13.73 -11.58
N ILE A 61 -3.19 14.51 -10.55
CA ILE A 61 -2.71 15.89 -10.66
C ILE A 61 -1.34 15.93 -11.34
N ALA A 62 -0.41 15.07 -10.94
CA ALA A 62 0.92 14.98 -11.54
C ALA A 62 0.85 14.68 -13.05
N ARG A 63 -0.02 13.75 -13.47
CA ARG A 63 -0.25 13.45 -14.90
C ARG A 63 -0.88 14.61 -15.66
N LYS A 64 -1.84 15.31 -15.06
CA LYS A 64 -2.60 16.38 -15.73
C LYS A 64 -1.81 17.68 -15.82
N MET A 65 -1.04 18.02 -14.79
CA MET A 65 -0.35 19.30 -14.68
C MET A 65 1.13 19.25 -15.09
N GLN A 66 1.71 18.06 -15.32
CA GLN A 66 3.15 17.86 -15.55
C GLN A 66 4.04 18.50 -14.45
N LEU A 67 3.45 18.76 -13.28
CA LEU A 67 4.11 19.31 -12.11
C LEU A 67 4.51 18.13 -11.23
N GLY A 68 5.79 17.78 -11.24
CA GLY A 68 6.36 16.74 -10.38
C GLY A 68 7.79 17.10 -10.01
N SER A 69 8.14 16.91 -8.74
CA SER A 69 9.53 16.99 -8.29
C SER A 69 10.18 15.61 -8.34
N ALA A 70 11.48 15.54 -8.59
CA ALA A 70 12.22 14.27 -8.55
C ALA A 70 12.14 13.61 -7.16
N PHE A 71 12.11 14.43 -6.11
CA PHE A 71 11.98 13.97 -4.73
C PHE A 71 10.60 13.39 -4.43
N GLY A 72 9.52 14.05 -4.87
CA GLY A 72 8.16 13.55 -4.73
C GLY A 72 7.96 12.23 -5.49
N ALA A 73 8.49 12.12 -6.71
CA ALA A 73 8.43 10.89 -7.50
C ALA A 73 9.17 9.71 -6.83
N PHE A 74 10.23 9.99 -6.07
CA PHE A 74 10.93 8.99 -5.26
C PHE A 74 10.14 8.60 -4.00
N LEU A 75 9.55 9.57 -3.30
CA LEU A 75 8.78 9.31 -2.07
C LEU A 75 7.46 8.59 -2.30
N ASP A 76 6.81 8.81 -3.44
CA ASP A 76 5.46 8.31 -3.70
C ASP A 76 5.36 6.76 -3.62
N PRO A 77 6.25 5.97 -4.26
CA PRO A 77 6.29 4.52 -4.09
C PRO A 77 6.64 4.02 -2.68
N VAL A 78 7.21 4.88 -1.84
CA VAL A 78 7.56 4.58 -0.44
C VAL A 78 6.35 4.82 0.45
N ALA A 79 5.71 5.99 0.31
CA ALA A 79 4.55 6.39 1.09
C ALA A 79 3.37 5.41 0.94
N ASP A 80 3.10 4.97 -0.31
CA ASP A 80 2.07 3.96 -0.62
C ASP A 80 2.29 2.66 0.18
N LYS A 81 3.52 2.11 0.11
CA LYS A 81 3.84 0.84 0.76
C LYS A 81 3.88 0.93 2.28
N LEU A 82 4.30 2.07 2.82
CA LEU A 82 4.34 2.28 4.27
C LEU A 82 2.95 2.23 4.88
N MET A 83 1.97 2.90 4.26
CA MET A 83 0.59 2.92 4.78
C MET A 83 -0.04 1.51 4.78
N VAL A 84 0.11 0.78 3.66
CA VAL A 84 -0.37 -0.60 3.55
C VAL A 84 0.33 -1.52 4.56
N ALA A 85 1.66 -1.44 4.67
CA ALA A 85 2.42 -2.27 5.58
C ALA A 85 2.04 -1.98 7.05
N ALA A 86 1.87 -0.70 7.41
CA ALA A 86 1.40 -0.31 8.73
C ALA A 86 0.01 -0.90 9.03
N ALA A 87 -0.94 -0.80 8.10
CA ALA A 87 -2.28 -1.37 8.27
C ALA A 87 -2.24 -2.90 8.49
N LEU A 88 -1.47 -3.62 7.68
CA LEU A 88 -1.30 -5.08 7.82
C LEU A 88 -0.66 -5.47 9.15
N VAL A 89 0.39 -4.76 9.57
CA VAL A 89 1.07 -5.02 10.84
C VAL A 89 0.12 -4.76 12.01
N LEU A 90 -0.59 -3.63 12.02
CA LEU A 90 -1.54 -3.30 13.08
C LEU A 90 -2.67 -4.33 13.19
N LEU A 91 -3.23 -4.75 12.05
CA LEU A 91 -4.24 -5.83 12.02
C LEU A 91 -3.71 -7.18 12.55
N CYS A 92 -2.39 -7.43 12.46
CA CYS A 92 -1.78 -8.61 13.08
C CYS A 92 -1.60 -8.46 14.61
N THR A 93 -1.40 -7.23 15.11
CA THR A 93 -1.20 -6.98 16.56
C THR A 93 -2.47 -7.09 17.37
N ARG A 94 -3.63 -6.75 16.78
CA ARG A 94 -4.94 -6.88 17.40
C ARG A 94 -5.81 -7.78 16.52
N PRO A 95 -5.76 -9.11 16.75
CA PRO A 95 -6.55 -10.04 15.95
C PRO A 95 -8.04 -9.71 16.12
N LEU A 96 -8.75 -9.68 15.00
CA LEU A 96 -10.19 -9.39 14.97
C LEU A 96 -10.95 -10.38 15.85
N GLU A 97 -11.99 -9.90 16.52
CA GLU A 97 -12.92 -10.71 17.32
C GLU A 97 -13.78 -11.60 16.41
N PHE A 98 -13.12 -12.58 15.81
CA PHE A 98 -13.74 -13.65 15.07
C PHE A 98 -13.31 -14.94 15.75
N ASP A 99 -14.28 -15.81 16.06
CA ASP A 99 -14.12 -17.02 16.88
C ASP A 99 -12.95 -17.94 16.48
N MET A 100 -12.51 -17.83 15.23
CA MET A 100 -11.39 -18.60 14.66
C MET A 100 -10.03 -17.88 14.81
N PHE A 101 -9.97 -16.55 14.80
CA PHE A 101 -8.72 -15.78 14.81
C PHE A 101 -8.07 -15.70 16.18
N GLY A 102 -8.86 -15.66 17.27
CA GLY A 102 -8.33 -15.76 18.63
C GLY A 102 -7.60 -17.10 18.90
N LYS A 103 -7.90 -18.14 18.11
CA LYS A 103 -7.29 -19.48 18.21
C LYS A 103 -6.15 -19.69 17.22
N VAL A 104 -6.08 -18.89 16.16
CA VAL A 104 -5.17 -19.12 15.03
C VAL A 104 -4.51 -17.80 14.58
N PRO A 105 -3.53 -17.27 15.35
CA PRO A 105 -2.92 -15.97 15.07
C PRO A 105 -2.24 -15.89 13.69
N TRP A 106 -1.71 -17.02 13.20
CA TRP A 106 -1.01 -17.09 11.92
C TRP A 106 -1.91 -16.83 10.69
N LEU A 107 -3.24 -16.89 10.86
CA LEU A 107 -4.19 -16.73 9.76
C LEU A 107 -4.17 -15.31 9.16
N MET A 108 -3.82 -14.27 9.94
CA MET A 108 -3.58 -12.91 9.41
C MET A 108 -2.11 -12.70 9.05
N THR A 109 -1.20 -13.27 9.84
CA THR A 109 0.24 -13.05 9.68
C THR A 109 0.77 -13.59 8.35
N VAL A 110 0.30 -14.74 7.90
CA VAL A 110 0.73 -15.36 6.63
C VAL A 110 0.43 -14.46 5.41
N PRO A 111 -0.83 -14.03 5.16
CA PRO A 111 -1.10 -13.15 4.02
C PRO A 111 -0.42 -11.78 4.16
N ALA A 112 -0.29 -11.25 5.39
CA ALA A 112 0.43 -10.00 5.62
C ALA A 112 1.91 -10.09 5.21
N ILE A 113 2.63 -11.12 5.67
CA ILE A 113 4.03 -11.34 5.29
C ILE A 113 4.16 -11.55 3.77
N ALA A 114 3.28 -12.35 3.17
CA ALA A 114 3.31 -12.60 1.73
C ALA A 114 3.11 -11.30 0.92
N ILE A 115 2.18 -10.44 1.34
CA ILE A 115 1.93 -9.15 0.69
C ILE A 115 3.12 -8.21 0.85
N ILE A 116 3.61 -8.00 2.08
CA ILE A 116 4.72 -7.09 2.38
C ILE A 116 6.00 -7.56 1.67
N GLY A 117 6.35 -8.84 1.82
CA GLY A 117 7.53 -9.41 1.18
C GLY A 117 7.48 -9.29 -0.34
N ARG A 118 6.31 -9.50 -0.94
CA ARG A 118 6.13 -9.29 -2.38
C ARG A 118 6.30 -7.82 -2.78
N GLU A 119 5.74 -6.87 -2.03
CA GLU A 119 5.85 -5.44 -2.35
C GLU A 119 7.29 -4.94 -2.28
N ILE A 120 8.04 -5.37 -1.28
CA ILE A 120 9.48 -5.08 -1.16
C ILE A 120 10.24 -5.70 -2.33
N THR A 121 10.04 -7.00 -2.59
CA THR A 121 10.71 -7.71 -3.69
C THR A 121 10.44 -7.05 -5.03
N MET A 122 9.19 -6.71 -5.33
CA MET A 122 8.81 -6.08 -6.60
C MET A 122 9.36 -4.66 -6.74
N SER A 123 9.56 -3.94 -5.65
CA SER A 123 10.23 -2.64 -5.67
C SER A 123 11.69 -2.78 -6.05
N ALA A 124 12.42 -3.66 -5.36
CA ALA A 124 13.82 -3.92 -5.61
C ALA A 124 14.06 -4.43 -7.05
N VAL A 125 13.20 -5.35 -7.51
CA VAL A 125 13.27 -5.88 -8.88
C VAL A 125 13.01 -4.81 -9.93
N ARG A 126 12.06 -3.89 -9.69
CA ARG A 126 11.77 -2.79 -10.63
C ARG A 126 12.92 -1.78 -10.68
N GLU A 127 13.48 -1.43 -9.54
CA GLU A 127 14.61 -0.51 -9.43
C GLU A 127 15.84 -1.09 -10.14
N TRP A 128 16.17 -2.35 -9.85
CA TRP A 128 17.24 -3.06 -10.55
C TRP A 128 16.97 -3.19 -12.06
N ALA A 129 15.73 -3.52 -12.47
CA ALA A 129 15.40 -3.60 -13.89
C ALA A 129 15.52 -2.24 -14.60
N ALA A 130 15.24 -1.14 -13.90
CA ALA A 130 15.38 0.22 -14.41
C ALA A 130 16.85 0.64 -14.60
N SER A 131 17.78 0.10 -13.80
CA SER A 131 19.21 0.39 -13.94
C SER A 131 19.91 -0.42 -15.05
N GLN A 132 19.26 -1.43 -15.62
CA GLN A 132 19.88 -2.36 -16.58
C GLN A 132 19.63 -2.00 -18.06
N ASN A 133 18.58 -2.56 -18.66
CA ASN A 133 18.30 -2.47 -20.10
C ASN A 133 16.80 -2.38 -20.35
N SER A 134 16.39 -1.68 -21.41
CA SER A 134 14.97 -1.39 -21.74
C SER A 134 14.10 -2.66 -21.86
N LYS A 135 14.68 -3.80 -22.29
CA LYS A 135 13.99 -5.09 -22.39
C LYS A 135 13.60 -5.70 -21.03
N LEU A 136 14.42 -5.49 -20.00
CA LEU A 136 14.10 -5.92 -18.63
C LEU A 136 13.03 -5.02 -18.03
N LEU A 137 13.07 -3.72 -18.34
CA LEU A 137 12.05 -2.75 -17.92
C LEU A 137 10.66 -3.12 -18.49
N GLU A 138 10.61 -3.54 -19.76
CA GLU A 138 9.40 -4.05 -20.40
C GLU A 138 8.92 -5.39 -19.79
N ALA A 139 9.83 -6.27 -19.41
CA ALA A 139 9.51 -7.52 -18.73
C ALA A 139 8.83 -7.30 -17.37
N VAL A 140 9.12 -6.18 -16.70
CA VAL A 140 8.53 -5.77 -15.41
C VAL A 140 7.39 -4.77 -15.58
N ALA A 141 7.02 -4.41 -16.82
CA ALA A 141 5.90 -3.53 -17.10
C ALA A 141 4.59 -4.07 -16.52
N VAL A 142 3.77 -3.14 -15.99
CA VAL A 142 2.59 -3.43 -15.19
C VAL A 142 1.59 -4.27 -15.98
N ASN A 143 1.43 -5.53 -15.57
CA ASN A 143 0.36 -6.39 -16.06
C ASN A 143 -0.97 -6.08 -15.33
N ASN A 144 -2.11 -6.33 -15.97
CA ASN A 144 -3.44 -6.06 -15.39
C ASN A 144 -3.67 -6.73 -14.03
N LEU A 145 -3.00 -7.86 -13.75
CA LEU A 145 -3.02 -8.52 -12.45
C LEU A 145 -2.56 -7.63 -11.29
N GLY A 146 -1.61 -6.71 -11.54
CA GLY A 146 -1.13 -5.78 -10.52
C GLY A 146 -2.23 -4.81 -10.06
N LYS A 147 -3.11 -4.37 -10.99
CA LYS A 147 -4.21 -3.44 -10.71
C LYS A 147 -5.32 -4.11 -9.89
N TRP A 148 -5.67 -5.35 -10.24
CA TRP A 148 -6.65 -6.12 -9.48
C TRP A 148 -6.16 -6.45 -8.08
N LYS A 149 -4.85 -6.74 -7.94
CA LYS A 149 -4.22 -6.98 -6.64
C LYS A 149 -4.34 -5.77 -5.72
N THR A 150 -4.00 -4.57 -6.18
CA THR A 150 -4.08 -3.36 -5.34
C THR A 150 -5.52 -3.02 -4.99
N ALA A 151 -6.46 -3.10 -5.94
CA ALA A 151 -7.87 -2.87 -5.66
C ALA A 151 -8.43 -3.82 -4.59
N THR A 152 -8.18 -5.13 -4.74
CA THR A 152 -8.61 -6.14 -3.75
C THR A 152 -7.96 -5.92 -2.38
N GLN A 153 -6.68 -5.53 -2.35
CA GLN A 153 -5.94 -5.24 -1.11
C GLN A 153 -6.50 -4.03 -0.37
N MET A 154 -6.70 -2.91 -1.06
CA MET A 154 -7.18 -1.67 -0.44
C MET A 154 -8.61 -1.85 0.09
N THR A 155 -9.46 -2.55 -0.66
CA THR A 155 -10.82 -2.90 -0.22
C THR A 155 -10.78 -3.83 1.00
N ALA A 156 -9.94 -4.88 0.98
CA ALA A 156 -9.79 -5.78 2.11
C ALA A 156 -9.37 -5.03 3.39
N LEU A 157 -8.32 -4.21 3.30
CA LEU A 157 -7.83 -3.44 4.44
C LEU A 157 -8.86 -2.45 4.96
N THR A 158 -9.58 -1.76 4.08
CA THR A 158 -10.65 -0.83 4.47
C THR A 158 -11.75 -1.54 5.25
N ILE A 159 -12.20 -2.71 4.77
CA ILE A 159 -13.21 -3.51 5.44
C ILE A 159 -12.71 -4.00 6.81
N LEU A 160 -11.49 -4.52 6.87
CA LEU A 160 -10.91 -5.07 8.11
C LEU A 160 -10.67 -3.98 9.16
N LEU A 161 -10.26 -2.78 8.76
CA LEU A 161 -10.12 -1.64 9.66
C LEU A 161 -11.49 -1.14 10.15
N ALA A 162 -12.49 -1.05 9.27
CA ALA A 162 -13.84 -0.59 9.63
C ALA A 162 -14.58 -1.54 10.57
N THR A 163 -14.33 -2.84 10.44
CA THR A 163 -15.00 -3.90 11.22
C THR A 163 -14.27 -4.27 12.51
N ARG A 164 -13.15 -3.60 12.81
CA ARG A 164 -12.24 -3.99 13.91
C ARG A 164 -12.92 -4.12 15.27
N ASP A 165 -13.71 -3.11 15.66
CA ASP A 165 -14.37 -3.08 16.97
C ASP A 165 -15.84 -3.56 16.89
N CYS A 166 -16.21 -4.31 15.83
CA CYS A 166 -17.59 -4.72 15.52
C CYS A 166 -18.59 -3.54 15.35
N SER A 167 -18.10 -2.29 15.35
CA SER A 167 -18.90 -1.07 15.33
C SER A 167 -19.64 -0.85 14.00
N ILE A 168 -19.11 -1.37 12.90
CA ILE A 168 -19.64 -1.21 11.54
C ILE A 168 -19.53 -2.56 10.80
N GLY A 169 -20.34 -3.54 11.21
CA GLY A 169 -20.55 -4.76 10.42
C GLY A 169 -20.43 -6.06 11.23
N GLY A 170 -21.31 -7.00 10.92
CA GLY A 170 -21.34 -8.31 11.56
C GLY A 170 -20.26 -9.28 11.06
N PRO A 171 -20.25 -10.52 11.59
CA PRO A 171 -19.27 -11.56 11.27
C PRO A 171 -19.05 -11.78 9.77
N GLY A 172 -20.10 -11.67 8.95
CA GLY A 172 -20.00 -11.86 7.50
C GLY A 172 -19.09 -10.84 6.80
N LEU A 173 -19.05 -9.59 7.27
CA LEU A 173 -18.25 -8.53 6.66
C LEU A 173 -16.76 -8.73 6.98
N ILE A 174 -16.45 -9.14 8.22
CA ILE A 174 -15.09 -9.56 8.63
C ILE A 174 -14.61 -10.70 7.75
N GLY A 175 -15.40 -11.78 7.62
CA GLY A 175 -15.06 -12.93 6.77
C GLY A 175 -14.81 -12.54 5.31
N THR A 176 -15.59 -11.59 4.79
CA THR A 176 -15.39 -11.05 3.43
C THR A 176 -14.07 -10.29 3.30
N GLY A 177 -13.73 -9.44 4.28
CA GLY A 177 -12.45 -8.73 4.32
C GLY A 177 -11.26 -9.69 4.35
N VAL A 178 -11.35 -10.77 5.13
CA VAL A 178 -10.31 -11.81 5.20
C VAL A 178 -10.20 -12.56 3.89
N ALA A 179 -11.32 -12.98 3.31
CA ALA A 179 -11.32 -13.67 2.01
C ALA A 179 -10.68 -12.81 0.92
N LEU A 180 -11.01 -11.52 0.87
CA LEU A 180 -10.38 -10.57 -0.06
C LEU A 180 -8.88 -10.40 0.19
N LEU A 181 -8.44 -10.40 1.46
CA LEU A 181 -7.02 -10.33 1.80
C LEU A 181 -6.26 -11.57 1.29
N TYR A 182 -6.82 -12.76 1.46
CA TYR A 182 -6.25 -14.01 0.94
C TYR A 182 -6.21 -14.03 -0.58
N ILE A 183 -7.28 -13.58 -1.25
CA ILE A 183 -7.31 -13.42 -2.71
C ILE A 183 -6.21 -12.45 -3.15
N SER A 184 -6.04 -11.32 -2.45
CA SER A 184 -4.99 -10.35 -2.74
C SER A 184 -3.58 -10.92 -2.53
N ALA A 185 -3.36 -11.69 -1.47
CA ALA A 185 -2.10 -12.39 -1.23
C ALA A 185 -1.79 -13.41 -2.33
N GLY A 186 -2.77 -14.20 -2.75
CA GLY A 186 -2.64 -15.13 -3.87
C GLY A 186 -2.30 -14.42 -5.19
N LEU A 187 -3.00 -13.34 -5.51
CA LEU A 187 -2.70 -12.46 -6.65
C LEU A 187 -1.30 -11.86 -6.56
N ALA A 188 -0.86 -11.47 -5.36
CA ALA A 188 0.46 -10.89 -5.13
C ALA A 188 1.56 -11.89 -5.48
N VAL A 189 1.50 -13.10 -4.89
CA VAL A 189 2.46 -14.17 -5.13
C VAL A 189 2.45 -14.60 -6.59
N TRP A 190 1.26 -14.81 -7.17
CA TRP A 190 1.14 -15.18 -8.57
C TRP A 190 1.74 -14.12 -9.49
N SER A 191 1.49 -12.84 -9.22
CA SER A 191 2.10 -11.75 -10.00
C SER A 191 3.62 -11.80 -9.94
N LEU A 192 4.21 -12.02 -8.75
CA LEU A 192 5.65 -12.11 -8.55
C LEU A 192 6.26 -13.25 -9.39
N VAL A 193 5.63 -14.43 -9.37
CA VAL A 193 6.07 -15.58 -10.18
C VAL A 193 6.07 -15.24 -11.67
N VAL A 194 5.01 -14.57 -12.16
CA VAL A 194 4.93 -14.15 -13.57
C VAL A 194 6.06 -13.19 -13.92
N TYR A 195 6.35 -12.20 -13.07
CA TYR A 195 7.44 -11.25 -13.30
C TYR A 195 8.82 -11.94 -13.28
N MET A 196 9.09 -12.79 -12.30
CA MET A 196 10.35 -13.54 -12.21
C MET A 196 10.57 -14.41 -13.45
N ARG A 197 9.53 -15.11 -13.94
CA ARG A 197 9.61 -15.92 -15.16
C ARG A 197 9.94 -15.07 -16.40
N LYS A 198 9.39 -13.86 -16.51
CA LYS A 198 9.69 -12.95 -17.63
C LYS A 198 11.14 -12.48 -17.58
N ILE A 199 11.64 -12.08 -16.41
CA ILE A 199 13.03 -11.65 -16.22
C ILE A 199 13.99 -12.79 -16.59
N TRP A 200 13.72 -14.00 -16.08
CA TRP A 200 14.57 -15.16 -16.36
C TRP A 200 14.68 -15.49 -17.85
N LYS A 201 13.58 -15.36 -18.60
CA LYS A 201 13.57 -15.53 -20.06
C LYS A 201 14.39 -14.47 -20.80
N VAL A 202 14.44 -13.25 -20.29
CA VAL A 202 15.24 -12.16 -20.89
C VAL A 202 16.72 -12.34 -20.56
N LEU A 203 17.06 -12.82 -19.36
CA LEU A 203 18.45 -13.07 -18.96
C LEU A 203 19.08 -14.27 -19.68
N LEU A 204 18.29 -15.28 -20.04
CA LEU A 204 18.76 -16.47 -20.77
C LEU A 204 18.86 -16.27 -22.29
N LYS A 205 18.53 -15.10 -22.84
CA LYS A 205 18.53 -14.82 -24.27
C LYS A 205 19.55 -13.74 -24.64
#